data_AF-A0A969HMC3-F1
#
_entry.id   AF-A0A969HMC3-F1
#
_cell.length_a   1.000
_cell.length_b   1.000
_cell.length_c   1.000
_cell.angle_alpha   90.00
_cell.angle_beta   90.00
_cell.angle_gamma   90.00
#
_symmetry.space_group_name_H-M   'P 1'
#
loop_
_entity.id
_entity.type
_entity.pdbx_description
1 polymer ?
#
loop_
_entity_poly.entity_id
_entity_poly.type
_entity_poly.pdbx_seq_one_letter_code
_entity_poly.pdbx_strand_id
1 'polypeptide(L)'
;MMLLLWATTGGAEIIPTPKKVEYVPGTYQLKEVITVGIVNGGSVELLSAAKAINLALKTKMGAHTYLETDPLKADILLKIIPESQALSMAFPPDKLQDAYQLTITPQNILIEAPFIQGVFYGAGSLVQLIEQASVPAI
;
A
#
# COMPACT_ATOMS: atom_id res chain seq x y z
N MET A 1 13.08 13.65 -11.25
CA MET A 1 12.19 14.72 -10.72
C MET A 1 11.56 14.21 -9.43
N MET A 2 11.61 14.97 -8.32
CA MET A 2 11.25 14.47 -6.97
C MET A 2 9.78 14.75 -6.65
N LEU A 3 9.05 13.73 -6.16
CA LEU A 3 7.60 13.81 -5.87
C LEU A 3 7.34 13.56 -4.38
N LEU A 4 7.00 14.64 -3.66
CA LEU A 4 6.68 14.66 -2.23
C LEU A 4 5.19 14.36 -2.00
N LEU A 5 4.87 13.31 -1.24
CA LEU A 5 3.53 13.07 -0.71
C LEU A 5 3.29 13.93 0.56
N TRP A 6 2.57 15.03 0.43
CA TRP A 6 2.29 15.94 1.55
C TRP A 6 1.33 15.33 2.58
N ALA A 7 1.58 15.64 3.86
CA ALA A 7 0.61 15.57 4.95
C ALA A 7 0.41 16.98 5.53
N THR A 8 -0.45 17.79 4.92
CA THR A 8 -0.93 19.06 5.51
C THR A 8 -2.44 19.15 5.38
N THR A 9 -3.15 18.98 6.50
CA THR A 9 -4.50 19.49 6.87
C THR A 9 -5.69 19.39 5.87
N GLY A 10 -5.50 18.83 4.67
CA GLY A 10 -6.51 18.44 3.70
C GLY A 10 -6.09 17.09 3.12
N GLY A 11 -6.04 16.07 3.98
CA GLY A 11 -5.49 14.75 3.66
C GLY A 11 -6.22 14.09 2.49
N ALA A 12 -5.48 13.30 1.71
CA ALA A 12 -6.05 12.50 0.64
C ALA A 12 -7.23 11.66 1.15
N GLU A 13 -8.36 11.75 0.46
CA GLU A 13 -9.61 11.10 0.84
C GLU A 13 -9.62 9.67 0.31
N ILE A 14 -9.55 8.70 1.22
CA ILE A 14 -9.71 7.29 0.86
C ILE A 14 -11.19 6.92 0.99
N ILE A 15 -11.75 6.30 -0.05
CA ILE A 15 -13.13 5.81 -0.10
C ILE A 15 -13.12 4.28 -0.30
N PRO A 16 -13.75 3.49 0.58
CA PRO A 16 -14.42 3.90 1.81
C PRO A 16 -13.44 4.45 2.85
N THR A 17 -13.90 5.36 3.71
CA THR A 17 -13.08 5.99 4.74
C THR A 17 -12.50 4.95 5.71
N PRO A 18 -11.17 4.95 5.96
CA PRO A 18 -10.55 4.04 6.91
C PRO A 18 -11.12 4.23 8.31
N LYS A 19 -11.29 3.13 9.05
CA LYS A 19 -11.81 3.16 10.43
C LYS A 19 -10.91 3.96 11.38
N LYS A 20 -9.59 3.90 11.17
CA LYS A 20 -8.59 4.62 11.94
C LYS A 20 -7.50 5.12 10.98
N VAL A 21 -7.09 6.37 11.15
CA VAL A 21 -5.93 6.96 10.48
C VAL A 21 -5.04 7.55 11.57
N GLU A 22 -3.75 7.27 11.50
CA GLU A 22 -2.75 7.81 12.42
C GLU A 22 -1.64 8.45 11.59
N TYR A 23 -1.39 9.74 11.85
CA TYR A 23 -0.37 10.49 11.14
C TYR A 23 0.94 10.42 11.92
N VAL A 24 1.97 9.86 11.30
CA VAL A 24 3.33 9.79 11.85
C VAL A 24 4.24 10.76 11.12
N PRO A 25 5.26 11.35 11.78
CA PRO A 25 6.21 12.23 11.11
C PRO A 25 6.97 11.52 9.99
N GLY A 26 7.15 12.24 8.88
CA GLY A 26 7.91 11.77 7.72
C GLY A 26 7.11 11.81 6.44
N THR A 27 7.79 11.51 5.33
CA THR A 27 7.19 11.48 4.00
C THR A 27 7.85 10.39 3.18
N TYR A 28 7.04 9.53 2.57
CA TYR A 28 7.52 8.61 1.56
C TYR A 28 7.74 9.36 0.24
N GLN A 29 8.92 9.18 -0.36
CA GLN A 29 9.24 9.72 -1.68
C GLN A 29 9.10 8.63 -2.72
N LEU A 30 8.20 8.83 -3.68
CA LEU A 30 8.06 7.89 -4.78
C LEU A 30 9.30 7.95 -5.67
N LYS A 31 9.87 6.78 -5.93
CA LYS A 31 11.07 6.59 -6.76
C LYS A 31 10.68 6.42 -8.23
N GLU A 32 11.62 6.69 -9.14
CA GLU A 32 11.42 6.43 -10.58
C GLU A 32 11.29 4.93 -10.88
N VAL A 33 11.98 4.11 -10.07
CA VAL A 33 11.89 2.65 -10.06
C VAL A 33 11.37 2.21 -8.70
N ILE A 34 10.28 1.46 -8.68
CA ILE A 34 9.63 0.97 -7.46
C ILE A 34 9.58 -0.55 -7.48
N THR A 35 10.03 -1.19 -6.39
CA THR A 35 9.93 -2.64 -6.22
C THR A 35 8.70 -3.03 -5.41
N VAL A 36 7.94 -4.02 -5.89
CA VAL A 36 6.77 -4.56 -5.19
C VAL A 36 7.06 -5.99 -4.76
N GLY A 37 7.15 -6.22 -3.45
CA GLY A 37 7.38 -7.51 -2.84
C GLY A 37 6.10 -8.15 -2.32
N ILE A 38 6.06 -9.48 -2.36
CA ILE A 38 4.94 -10.26 -1.82
C ILE A 38 5.49 -11.25 -0.78
N VAL A 39 4.92 -11.21 0.42
CA VAL A 39 5.36 -12.01 1.57
C VAL A 39 4.26 -12.96 1.99
N ASN A 40 4.63 -14.22 2.27
CA ASN A 40 3.72 -15.26 2.74
C ASN A 40 2.49 -15.47 1.84
N GLY A 41 2.70 -15.37 0.52
CA GLY A 41 1.64 -15.62 -0.44
C GLY A 41 2.16 -15.58 -1.87
N GLY A 42 2.60 -16.72 -2.40
CA GLY A 42 2.92 -16.87 -3.83
C GLY A 42 1.67 -17.04 -4.70
N SER A 43 0.51 -16.53 -4.26
CA SER A 43 -0.78 -16.80 -4.90
C SER A 43 -0.99 -15.86 -6.10
N VAL A 44 -1.70 -16.35 -7.11
CA VAL A 44 -2.01 -15.60 -8.35
C VAL A 44 -2.80 -14.32 -8.04
N GLU A 45 -3.56 -14.35 -6.95
CA GLU A 45 -4.38 -13.25 -6.46
C GLU A 45 -3.52 -12.09 -5.93
N LEU A 46 -2.47 -12.36 -5.13
CA LEU A 46 -1.57 -11.30 -4.66
C LEU A 46 -0.77 -10.66 -5.79
N LEU A 47 -0.44 -11.44 -6.83
CA LEU A 47 0.14 -10.89 -8.06
C LEU A 47 -0.83 -9.93 -8.76
N SER A 48 -2.13 -10.16 -8.67
CA SER A 48 -3.14 -9.25 -9.24
C SER A 48 -3.22 -7.94 -8.45
N ALA A 49 -3.14 -7.99 -7.12
CA ALA A 49 -3.04 -6.78 -6.29
C ALA A 49 -1.76 -5.97 -6.61
N ALA A 50 -0.62 -6.64 -6.73
CA ALA A 50 0.64 -6.00 -7.15
C ALA A 50 0.54 -5.37 -8.55
N LYS A 51 -0.13 -6.03 -9.50
CA LYS A 51 -0.38 -5.50 -10.85
C LYS A 51 -1.25 -4.25 -10.83
N ALA A 52 -2.26 -4.18 -9.96
CA ALA A 52 -3.10 -2.99 -9.82
C ALA A 52 -2.28 -1.78 -9.32
N ILE A 53 -1.43 -1.98 -8.30
CA ILE A 53 -0.53 -0.95 -7.80
C ILE A 53 0.45 -0.50 -8.89
N ASN A 54 1.05 -1.45 -9.61
CA ASN A 54 1.93 -1.17 -10.75
C ASN A 54 1.24 -0.30 -11.79
N LEU A 55 0.02 -0.66 -12.20
CA LEU A 55 -0.74 0.08 -13.19
C LEU A 55 -0.98 1.53 -12.74
N ALA A 56 -1.36 1.74 -11.48
CA ALA A 56 -1.59 3.09 -10.94
C ALA A 56 -0.29 3.92 -10.92
N LEU A 57 0.81 3.34 -10.43
CA LEU A 57 2.13 4.00 -10.40
C LEU A 57 2.61 4.37 -11.80
N LYS A 58 2.44 3.46 -12.76
CA LYS A 58 2.81 3.70 -14.16
C LYS A 58 1.94 4.78 -14.80
N THR A 59 0.61 4.71 -14.63
CA THR A 59 -0.32 5.67 -15.24
C THR A 59 -0.15 7.08 -14.65
N LYS A 60 0.03 7.18 -13.34
CA LYS A 60 0.10 8.48 -12.66
C LYS A 60 1.48 9.12 -12.78
N MET A 61 2.55 8.34 -12.67
CA MET A 61 3.92 8.85 -12.52
C MET A 61 4.88 8.44 -13.64
N GLY A 62 4.47 7.55 -14.53
CA GLY A 62 5.40 6.92 -15.48
C GLY A 62 6.44 6.02 -14.81
N ALA A 63 6.24 5.66 -13.53
CA ALA A 63 7.20 4.86 -12.78
C ALA A 63 7.33 3.45 -13.37
N HIS A 64 8.56 2.95 -13.40
CA HIS A 64 8.83 1.55 -13.70
C HIS A 64 8.68 0.75 -12.41
N THR A 65 7.96 -0.37 -12.48
CA THR A 65 7.88 -1.27 -11.32
C THR A 65 8.31 -2.69 -11.66
N TYR A 66 8.90 -3.33 -10.66
CA TYR A 66 9.39 -4.69 -10.74
C TYR A 66 8.85 -5.49 -9.56
N LEU A 67 8.61 -6.78 -9.77
CA LEU A 67 8.36 -7.69 -8.66
C LEU A 67 9.70 -8.01 -7.99
N GLU A 68 9.73 -7.89 -6.67
CA GLU A 68 10.89 -8.21 -5.84
C GLU A 68 10.59 -9.45 -5.00
N THR A 69 11.51 -10.40 -4.99
CA THR A 69 11.37 -11.67 -4.25
C THR A 69 11.96 -11.57 -2.85
N ASP A 70 12.89 -10.65 -2.63
CA ASP A 70 13.46 -10.33 -1.31
C ASP A 70 12.64 -9.23 -0.62
N PRO A 71 11.85 -9.56 0.42
CA PRO A 71 11.01 -8.58 1.10
C PRO A 71 11.79 -7.38 1.65
N LEU A 72 13.07 -7.55 1.98
CA LEU A 72 13.90 -6.48 2.55
C LEU A 72 14.31 -5.42 1.52
N LYS A 73 14.16 -5.72 0.23
CA LYS A 73 14.47 -4.82 -0.89
C LYS A 73 13.24 -4.22 -1.56
N ALA A 74 12.06 -4.62 -1.10
CA ALA A 74 10.80 -4.13 -1.64
C ALA A 74 10.46 -2.74 -1.08
N ASP A 75 10.15 -1.81 -1.98
CA ASP A 75 9.63 -0.48 -1.64
C ASP A 75 8.17 -0.57 -1.16
N ILE A 76 7.40 -1.46 -1.78
CA ILE A 76 6.01 -1.75 -1.43
C ILE A 76 5.90 -3.23 -1.10
N LEU A 77 5.42 -3.55 0.10
CA LEU A 77 5.24 -4.92 0.57
C LEU A 77 3.76 -5.26 0.70
N LEU A 78 3.36 -6.38 0.09
CA LEU A 78 2.06 -7.01 0.28
C LEU A 78 2.24 -8.25 1.14
N LYS A 79 1.59 -8.32 2.30
CA LYS A 79 1.82 -9.39 3.27
C LYS A 79 0.52 -9.95 3.82
N ILE A 80 0.38 -11.27 3.69
CA ILE A 80 -0.62 -12.03 4.43
C ILE A 80 -0.06 -12.35 5.82
N ILE A 81 -0.82 -12.00 6.85
CA ILE A 81 -0.48 -12.28 8.25
C ILE A 81 -1.39 -13.36 8.82
N PRO A 82 -0.95 -14.15 9.81
CA PRO A 82 -1.84 -15.08 10.50
C PRO A 82 -2.99 -14.34 11.20
N GLU A 83 -4.18 -14.95 11.27
CA GLU A 83 -5.34 -14.37 11.98
C GLU A 83 -5.01 -14.02 13.44
N SER A 84 -4.21 -14.85 14.13
CA SER A 84 -3.77 -14.58 15.51
C SER A 84 -2.97 -13.28 15.62
N GLN A 85 -2.16 -12.95 14.60
CA GLN A 85 -1.44 -11.68 14.51
C GLN A 85 -2.41 -10.53 14.19
N ALA A 86 -3.37 -10.72 13.29
CA ALA A 86 -4.37 -9.69 13.00
C ALA A 86 -5.19 -9.31 14.25
N LEU A 87 -5.57 -10.30 15.05
CA LEU A 87 -6.26 -10.09 16.32
C LEU A 87 -5.40 -9.33 17.34
N SER A 88 -4.10 -9.61 17.43
CA SER A 88 -3.19 -8.85 18.31
C SER A 88 -2.95 -7.42 17.82
N MET A 89 -3.09 -7.18 16.52
CA MET A 89 -3.10 -5.84 15.89
C MET A 89 -4.47 -5.14 15.98
N ALA A 90 -5.40 -5.69 16.75
CA ALA A 90 -6.74 -5.16 16.99
C ALA A 90 -7.63 -5.03 15.74
N PHE A 91 -7.46 -5.94 14.77
CA PHE A 91 -8.40 -6.05 13.66
C PHE A 91 -9.77 -6.52 14.19
N PRO A 92 -10.90 -5.96 13.71
CA PRO A 92 -12.23 -6.37 14.17
C PRO A 92 -12.49 -7.83 13.80
N PRO A 93 -12.78 -8.73 14.76
CA PRO A 93 -12.97 -10.16 14.48
C PRO A 93 -14.07 -10.45 13.44
N ASP A 94 -15.13 -9.63 13.44
CA ASP A 94 -16.29 -9.72 12.54
C ASP A 94 -16.00 -9.24 11.11
N LYS A 95 -14.86 -8.57 10.88
CA LYS A 95 -14.47 -7.99 9.59
C LYS A 95 -13.10 -8.44 9.10
N LEU A 96 -12.54 -9.50 9.68
CA LEU A 96 -11.17 -9.92 9.37
C LEU A 96 -10.93 -10.13 7.87
N GLN A 97 -11.90 -10.68 7.14
CA GLN A 97 -11.76 -10.96 5.70
C GLN A 97 -11.43 -9.72 4.87
N ASP A 98 -12.04 -8.58 5.19
CA ASP A 98 -11.90 -7.34 4.42
C ASP A 98 -10.96 -6.33 5.09
N ALA A 99 -10.52 -6.63 6.32
CA ALA A 99 -9.69 -5.74 7.10
C ALA A 99 -8.25 -5.75 6.59
N TYR A 100 -7.64 -4.57 6.58
CA TYR A 100 -6.25 -4.36 6.20
C TYR A 100 -5.64 -3.25 7.05
N GLN A 101 -4.31 -3.24 7.11
CA GLN A 101 -3.51 -2.13 7.58
C GLN A 101 -2.58 -1.67 6.48
N LEU A 102 -2.68 -0.40 6.12
CA LEU A 102 -1.76 0.28 5.20
C LEU A 102 -0.84 1.19 6.03
N THR A 103 0.45 0.91 6.02
CA THR A 103 1.48 1.69 6.70
C THR A 103 2.38 2.33 5.65
N ILE A 104 2.59 3.65 5.74
CA ILE A 104 3.48 4.40 4.86
C ILE A 104 4.56 5.04 5.74
N THR A 105 5.81 4.64 5.54
CA THR A 105 6.99 5.19 6.22
C THR A 105 7.87 5.93 5.22
N PRO A 106 8.88 6.72 5.64
CA PRO A 106 9.83 7.30 4.69
C PRO A 106 10.63 6.27 3.88
N GLN A 107 10.72 5.02 4.37
CA GLN A 107 11.52 3.97 3.76
C GLN A 107 10.71 3.08 2.82
N ASN A 108 9.47 2.76 3.19
CA ASN A 108 8.65 1.78 2.47
C ASN A 108 7.15 1.97 2.72
N ILE A 109 6.36 1.23 1.96
CA ILE A 109 4.92 1.08 2.11
C ILE A 109 4.64 -0.39 2.41
N LEU A 110 3.79 -0.66 3.39
CA LEU A 110 3.42 -2.01 3.81
C LEU A 110 1.90 -2.14 3.87
N ILE A 111 1.37 -3.16 3.20
CA ILE A 111 -0.04 -3.59 3.28
C ILE A 111 -0.06 -4.97 3.95
N GLU A 112 -0.68 -5.03 5.12
CA GLU A 112 -0.88 -6.25 5.90
C GLU A 112 -2.36 -6.57 6.01
N ALA A 113 -2.73 -7.83 5.77
CA ALA A 113 -4.08 -8.32 6.00
C ALA A 113 -4.07 -9.82 6.32
N PRO A 114 -5.05 -10.33 7.11
CA PRO A 114 -5.15 -11.76 7.36
C PRO A 114 -5.65 -12.55 6.14
N PHE A 115 -6.35 -11.89 5.21
CA PHE A 115 -6.90 -12.51 4.02
C PHE A 115 -6.57 -11.69 2.77
N ILE A 116 -6.66 -12.35 1.61
CA ILE A 116 -6.34 -11.78 0.30
C ILE A 116 -7.27 -10.60 -0.03
N GLN A 117 -8.55 -10.68 0.33
CA GLN A 117 -9.55 -9.63 0.12
C GLN A 117 -9.11 -8.32 0.80
N GLY A 118 -8.67 -8.40 2.06
CA GLY A 118 -8.08 -7.27 2.77
C GLY A 118 -6.87 -6.67 2.02
N VAL A 119 -5.96 -7.49 1.49
CA VAL A 119 -4.82 -6.97 0.69
C VAL A 119 -5.31 -6.20 -0.53
N PHE A 120 -6.35 -6.68 -1.24
CA PHE A 120 -6.93 -5.94 -2.36
C PHE A 120 -7.52 -4.60 -1.95
N TYR A 121 -8.24 -4.53 -0.82
CA TYR A 121 -8.77 -3.27 -0.31
C TYR A 121 -7.66 -2.30 0.11
N GLY A 122 -6.59 -2.82 0.72
CA GLY A 122 -5.39 -2.03 1.05
C GLY A 122 -4.67 -1.51 -0.20
N ALA A 123 -4.52 -2.35 -1.22
CA ALA A 123 -3.94 -1.97 -2.51
C ALA A 123 -4.78 -0.89 -3.20
N GLY A 124 -6.11 -1.03 -3.23
CA GLY A 124 -7.01 -0.01 -3.77
C GLY A 124 -6.93 1.33 -3.04
N SER A 125 -6.76 1.29 -1.71
CA SER A 125 -6.57 2.50 -0.91
C SER A 125 -5.24 3.19 -1.20
N LEU A 126 -4.16 2.41 -1.38
CA LEU A 126 -2.87 2.93 -1.82
C LEU A 126 -2.96 3.54 -3.22
N VAL A 127 -3.68 2.90 -4.16
CA VAL A 127 -3.92 3.45 -5.50
C VAL A 127 -4.61 4.81 -5.43
N GLN A 128 -5.66 4.95 -4.61
CA GLN A 128 -6.34 6.24 -4.42
C GLN A 128 -5.40 7.32 -3.89
N LEU A 129 -4.52 6.98 -2.94
CA LEU A 129 -3.51 7.91 -2.43
C LEU A 129 -2.52 8.32 -3.52
N ILE A 130 -2.06 7.39 -4.36
CA ILE A 130 -1.17 7.66 -5.49
C ILE A 130 -1.87 8.58 -6.52
N GLU A 131 -3.13 8.30 -6.84
CA GLU A 131 -3.90 9.09 -7.81
C GLU A 131 -4.15 10.53 -7.33
N GLN A 132 -4.30 10.72 -6.03
CA GLN A 132 -4.46 12.03 -5.40
C GLN A 132 -3.13 12.75 -5.14
N ALA A 133 -2.01 12.03 -5.15
CA ALA A 133 -0.70 12.64 -5.08
C ALA A 133 -0.54 13.61 -6.26
N SER A 134 -0.32 14.88 -5.93
CA SER A 134 -0.14 15.91 -6.95
C SER A 134 1.15 15.61 -7.72
N VAL A 135 1.01 15.21 -8.98
CA VAL A 135 2.11 15.17 -9.94
C VAL A 135 2.26 16.59 -10.47
N PRO A 136 3.39 17.29 -10.24
CA PRO A 136 3.61 18.53 -10.95
C PRO A 136 3.58 18.21 -12.46
N ALA A 137 2.64 18.82 -13.17
CA ALA A 137 2.58 18.75 -14.63
C ALA A 137 3.91 19.27 -15.19
N ILE A 138 4.50 18.49 -16.10
CA ILE A 138 5.72 18.85 -16.84
C ILE A 138 5.37 19.95 -17.84
#